data_AF-A0A8E7PE85-F1
#
_entry.id   AF-A0A8E7PE85-F1
#
_cell.length_a   1.000
_cell.length_b   1.000
_cell.length_c   1.000
_cell.angle_alpha   90.00
_cell.angle_beta   90.00
_cell.angle_gamma   90.00
#
_symmetry.space_group_name_H-M   'P 1'
#
loop_
_entity.id
_entity.type
_entity.pdbx_description
1 polymer ?
#
loop_
_entity_poly.entity_id
_entity_poly.type
_entity_poly.pdbx_seq_one_letter_code
_entity_poly.pdbx_strand_id
1 'polypeptide(L)'
;MAETKDSKSVVRIWHGSLCIEFRNDLNISKTEFKIISLLLKGYNNSQIAVICSRSIKTISSQKCIAFKRLGIKNDATLLPALILHGMVKIHTDYNLK
;
A
#
# COMPACT_ATOMS: atom_id res chain seq x y z
N MET A 1 -11.73 31.85 -13.05
CA MET A 1 -11.45 30.64 -13.86
C MET A 1 -11.18 29.50 -12.90
N ALA A 2 -12.08 28.52 -12.83
CA ALA A 2 -12.01 27.40 -11.90
C ALA A 2 -11.19 26.27 -12.54
N GLU A 3 -9.95 26.10 -12.10
CA GLU A 3 -9.03 25.09 -12.61
C GLU A 3 -9.22 23.76 -11.84
N THR A 4 -10.14 22.97 -12.37
CA THR A 4 -10.11 21.50 -12.49
C THR A 4 -9.38 20.67 -11.42
N LYS A 5 -10.19 20.13 -10.49
CA LYS A 5 -10.12 18.79 -9.87
C LYS A 5 -8.74 18.11 -9.85
N ASP A 6 -8.01 18.31 -8.75
CA ASP A 6 -6.94 17.42 -8.29
C ASP A 6 -7.48 15.97 -8.28
N SER A 7 -7.14 15.21 -9.32
CA SER A 7 -7.54 13.81 -9.47
C SER A 7 -6.77 12.99 -8.45
N LYS A 8 -7.26 13.00 -7.21
CA LYS A 8 -6.85 12.11 -6.13
C LYS A 8 -6.83 10.70 -6.68
N SER A 9 -5.64 10.19 -6.94
CA SER A 9 -5.43 8.84 -7.48
C SER A 9 -5.69 7.84 -6.36
N VAL A 10 -6.98 7.57 -6.11
CA VAL A 10 -7.41 6.59 -5.13
C VAL A 10 -6.95 5.22 -5.61
N VAL A 11 -5.97 4.64 -4.92
CA VAL A 11 -5.51 3.29 -5.23
C VAL A 11 -6.42 2.31 -4.54
N ARG A 12 -7.06 1.44 -5.33
CA ARG A 12 -7.89 0.34 -4.85
C ARG A 12 -7.24 -0.98 -5.22
N ILE A 13 -7.04 -1.84 -4.23
CA ILE A 13 -6.59 -3.22 -4.41
C ILE A 13 -7.79 -4.12 -4.15
N TRP A 14 -8.15 -4.93 -5.14
CA TRP A 14 -9.22 -5.91 -5.05
C TRP A 14 -8.64 -7.30 -4.77
N HIS A 15 -9.24 -8.00 -3.82
CA HIS A 15 -8.95 -9.37 -3.44
C HIS A 15 -10.29 -10.12 -3.35
N GLY A 16 -10.80 -10.59 -4.50
CA GLY A 16 -12.15 -11.15 -4.58
C GLY A 16 -13.20 -10.12 -4.18
N SER A 17 -13.96 -10.43 -3.12
CA SER A 17 -14.99 -9.57 -2.51
C SER A 17 -14.45 -8.56 -1.47
N LEU A 18 -13.12 -8.43 -1.36
CA LEU A 18 -12.43 -7.51 -0.46
C LEU A 18 -11.80 -6.38 -1.27
N CYS A 19 -12.18 -5.13 -1.02
CA CYS A 19 -11.57 -3.94 -1.61
C CYS A 19 -10.80 -3.14 -0.55
N ILE A 20 -9.49 -3.00 -0.74
CA ILE A 20 -8.62 -2.16 0.09
C ILE A 20 -8.40 -0.84 -0.65
N GLU A 21 -8.94 0.25 -0.11
CA GLU A 21 -8.81 1.60 -0.63
C GLU A 21 -7.78 2.39 0.19
N PHE A 22 -6.72 2.90 -0.45
CA PHE A 22 -5.77 3.79 0.21
C PHE A 22 -6.28 5.23 0.23
N ARG A 23 -6.20 5.85 1.40
CA ARG A 23 -6.42 7.28 1.54
C ARG A 23 -5.18 8.03 1.07
N ASN A 24 -5.37 9.10 0.30
CA ASN A 24 -4.29 9.81 -0.40
C ASN A 24 -3.54 10.84 0.49
N ASP A 25 -3.93 10.95 1.76
CA ASP A 25 -3.41 11.87 2.79
C ASP A 25 -2.08 11.40 3.42
N LEU A 26 -1.45 10.40 2.81
CA LEU A 26 -0.23 9.79 3.31
C LEU A 26 0.98 10.65 2.95
N ASN A 27 1.67 11.15 3.97
CA ASN A 27 3.00 11.78 3.85
C ASN A 27 4.09 10.71 3.57
N ILE A 28 3.75 9.73 2.73
CA ILE A 28 4.55 8.57 2.36
C ILE A 28 5.18 8.84 0.99
N SER A 29 6.45 8.46 0.83
CA SER A 29 7.13 8.63 -0.46
C SER A 29 6.47 7.73 -1.51
N LYS A 30 6.41 8.19 -2.76
CA LYS A 30 5.86 7.43 -3.90
C LYS A 30 6.45 6.01 -3.99
N THR A 31 7.73 5.87 -3.65
CA THR A 31 8.44 4.57 -3.64
C THR A 31 7.97 3.66 -2.52
N GLU A 32 7.84 4.18 -1.30
CA GLU A 32 7.34 3.41 -0.14
C GLU A 32 5.91 2.95 -0.40
N PHE A 33 5.07 3.85 -0.90
CA PHE A 33 3.70 3.57 -1.28
C PHE A 33 3.60 2.47 -2.35
N LYS A 34 4.47 2.52 -3.37
CA LYS A 34 4.53 1.51 -4.43
C LYS A 34 4.90 0.13 -3.88
N ILE A 35 5.87 0.06 -2.98
CA ILE A 35 6.26 -1.21 -2.33
C ILE A 35 5.13 -1.76 -1.48
N ILE A 36 4.50 -0.93 -0.63
CA ILE A 36 3.38 -1.33 0.21
C ILE A 36 2.20 -1.83 -0.64
N SER A 37 1.89 -1.13 -1.73
CA SER A 37 0.84 -1.54 -2.66
C SER A 37 1.13 -2.88 -3.32
N LEU A 38 2.38 -3.16 -3.69
CA LEU A 38 2.78 -4.44 -4.26
C LEU A 38 2.78 -5.57 -3.21
N LEU A 39 3.22 -5.29 -1.98
CA LEU A 39 3.14 -6.25 -0.87
C LEU A 39 1.68 -6.62 -0.57
N LEU A 40 0.78 -5.64 -0.58
CA LEU A 40 -0.65 -5.87 -0.37
C LEU A 40 -1.34 -6.61 -1.53
N LYS A 41 -0.77 -6.54 -2.73
CA LYS A 41 -1.18 -7.41 -3.85
C LYS A 41 -0.64 -8.84 -3.73
N GLY A 42 0.17 -9.14 -2.72
CA GLY A 42 0.77 -10.46 -2.51
C GLY A 42 2.07 -10.71 -3.28
N TYR A 43 2.72 -9.68 -3.80
CA TYR A 43 4.01 -9.86 -4.48
C TYR A 43 5.16 -10.06 -3.48
N ASN A 44 6.07 -10.98 -3.82
CA ASN A 44 7.27 -11.25 -3.03
C ASN A 44 8.36 -10.22 -3.32
N ASN A 45 9.32 -10.05 -2.40
CA ASN A 45 10.44 -9.11 -2.57
C ASN A 45 11.18 -9.25 -3.91
N SER A 46 11.37 -10.48 -4.40
CA SER A 46 12.01 -10.76 -5.69
C SER A 46 11.15 -10.28 -6.88
N GLN A 47 9.83 -10.47 -6.82
CA GLN A 47 8.92 -9.99 -7.86
C GLN A 47 8.84 -8.46 -7.85
N ILE A 48 8.79 -7.85 -6.65
CA ILE A 48 8.84 -6.39 -6.48
C ILE A 48 10.14 -5.82 -7.04
N ALA A 49 11.27 -6.49 -6.84
CA ALA A 49 12.56 -6.09 -7.40
C ALA A 49 12.55 -6.06 -8.93
N VAL A 50 11.95 -7.07 -9.56
CA VAL A 50 11.75 -7.12 -11.02
C VAL A 50 10.81 -6.00 -11.49
N ILE A 51 9.65 -5.82 -10.84
CA ILE A 51 8.64 -4.80 -11.18
C ILE A 51 9.20 -3.38 -11.04
N CYS A 52 10.01 -3.14 -10.02
CA CYS A 52 10.63 -1.84 -9.77
C CYS A 52 11.96 -1.67 -10.52
N SER A 53 12.43 -2.68 -11.26
CA SER A 53 13.74 -2.71 -11.93
C SER A 53 14.89 -2.31 -11.00
N ARG A 54 14.87 -2.81 -9.77
CA ARG A 54 15.87 -2.52 -8.72
C ARG A 54 16.41 -3.82 -8.13
N SER A 55 17.59 -3.74 -7.51
CA SER A 55 18.15 -4.85 -6.76
C SER A 55 17.23 -5.26 -5.61
N ILE A 56 17.16 -6.57 -5.34
CA ILE A 56 16.46 -7.13 -4.17
C ILE A 56 16.94 -6.46 -2.87
N LYS A 57 18.24 -6.13 -2.78
CA LYS A 57 18.81 -5.42 -1.62
C LYS A 57 18.18 -4.04 -1.44
N THR A 58 17.99 -3.31 -2.53
CA THR A 58 17.36 -1.98 -2.50
C THR A 58 15.90 -2.07 -2.07
N ILE A 59 15.14 -3.03 -2.60
CA ILE A 59 13.75 -3.27 -2.17
C ILE A 59 13.68 -3.66 -0.70
N SER A 60 14.58 -4.53 -0.23
CA SER A 60 14.65 -4.91 1.18
C SER A 60 14.91 -3.72 2.09
N SER A 61 15.84 -2.82 1.73
CA SER A 61 16.10 -1.60 2.49
C SER A 61 14.90 -0.65 2.47
N GLN A 62 14.27 -0.44 1.32
CA GLN A 62 13.10 0.43 1.19
C GLN A 62 11.89 -0.13 1.95
N LYS A 63 11.70 -1.45 1.91
CA LYS A 63 10.72 -2.17 2.73
C LYS A 63 10.99 -1.93 4.21
N CYS A 64 12.23 -2.12 4.67
CA CYS A 64 12.60 -1.91 6.07
C CYS A 64 12.35 -0.47 6.51
N ILE A 65 12.66 0.53 5.67
CA ILE A 65 12.37 1.94 5.94
C ILE A 65 10.87 2.18 6.05
N ALA A 66 10.07 1.68 5.09
CA ALA A 66 8.62 1.81 5.11
C ALA A 66 8.02 1.15 6.36
N PHE A 67 8.51 -0.05 6.72
CA PHE A 67 8.08 -0.79 7.90
C PHE A 67 8.41 -0.04 9.18
N LYS A 68 9.65 0.45 9.32
CA LYS A 68 10.07 1.26 10.46
C LYS A 68 9.23 2.53 10.59
N ARG A 69 8.90 3.17 9.48
CA ARG A 69 8.09 4.41 9.45
C ARG A 69 6.63 4.18 9.86
N LEU A 70 6.09 3.02 9.51
CA LEU A 70 4.76 2.57 9.89
C LEU A 70 4.72 1.81 11.23
N GLY A 71 5.87 1.63 11.90
CA GLY A 71 5.97 0.85 13.14
C GLY A 71 5.73 -0.66 12.98
N ILE A 72 5.85 -1.19 11.77
CA ILE A 72 5.55 -2.58 11.41
C ILE A 72 6.79 -3.45 11.62
N LYS A 73 6.60 -4.57 12.33
CA LYS A 73 7.67 -5.56 12.53
C LYS A 73 7.56 -6.77 11.61
N ASN A 74 6.35 -7.07 11.12
CA ASN A 74 6.10 -8.29 10.38
C ASN A 74 5.19 -8.07 9.15
N ASP A 75 5.38 -8.85 8.10
CA ASP A 75 4.60 -8.75 6.86
C ASP A 75 3.10 -8.95 7.11
N ALA A 76 2.75 -9.88 8.01
CA ALA A 76 1.37 -10.12 8.42
C ALA A 76 0.72 -8.91 9.15
N THR A 77 1.54 -8.07 9.79
CA THR A 77 1.07 -6.87 10.51
C THR A 77 0.93 -5.64 9.62
N LEU A 78 1.32 -5.73 8.35
CA LEU A 78 1.24 -4.63 7.38
C LEU A 78 -0.19 -4.13 7.22
N LEU A 79 -1.12 -5.03 6.89
CA LEU A 79 -2.51 -4.66 6.66
C LEU A 79 -3.18 -4.09 7.94
N PRO A 80 -3.09 -4.74 9.12
CA PRO A 80 -3.61 -4.18 10.37
C PRO A 80 -3.04 -2.80 10.72
N ALA A 81 -1.72 -2.60 10.56
CA ALA A 81 -1.08 -1.32 10.88
C ALA A 81 -1.57 -0.19 9.97
N LEU A 82 -1.76 -0.46 8.67
CA LEU A 82 -2.31 0.50 7.73
C LEU A 82 -3.75 0.90 8.08
N ILE A 83 -4.56 -0.05 8.53
CA ILE A 83 -5.93 0.23 9.01
C ILE A 83 -5.89 1.09 10.27
N LEU A 84 -5.03 0.73 11.23
CA LEU A 84 -4.91 1.41 12.52
C LEU A 84 -4.45 2.86 12.36
N HIS A 85 -3.52 3.10 11.44
CA HIS A 85 -3.12 4.45 11.04
C HIS A 85 -4.18 5.21 10.24
N GLY A 86 -5.31 4.58 9.88
CA GLY A 86 -6.37 5.16 9.05
C GLY A 86 -5.98 5.32 7.58
N MET A 87 -4.88 4.70 7.15
CA MET A 87 -4.30 4.84 5.82
C MET A 87 -5.08 4.09 4.75
N VAL A 88 -5.75 3.01 5.14
CA VAL A 88 -6.57 2.21 4.24
C VAL A 88 -7.97 2.04 4.80
N LYS A 89 -8.97 2.07 3.91
CA LYS A 89 -10.33 1.62 4.18
C LYS A 89 -10.52 0.26 3.53
N ILE A 90 -11.05 -0.68 4.30
CA ILE A 90 -11.42 -1.99 3.80
C ILE A 90 -12.92 -1.99 3.58
N HIS A 91 -13.34 -2.34 2.37
CA HIS A 91 -14.72 -2.60 2.01
C HIS A 91 -14.85 -4.09 1.73
N THR A 92 -15.87 -4.73 2.31
CA THR A 92 -16.22 -6.12 2.03
C THR A 92 -17.62 -6.14 1.43
N ASP A 93 -17.84 -6.93 0.38
CA ASP A 93 -19.20 -7.13 -0.18
C ASP A 93 -20.16 -7.85 0.79
N TYR A 94 -19.64 -8.40 1.90
CA TYR A 94 -20.43 -9.09 2.94
C TYR A 94 -21.29 -8.18 3.83
N ASN A 95 -21.40 -6.87 3.54
CA ASN A 95 -22.36 -5.97 4.21
C ASN A 95 -23.63 -5.70 3.36
N LEU A 96 -23.91 -6.52 2.35
CA LEU A 96 -25.16 -6.48 1.59
C LEU A 96 -25.88 -7.84 1.61
N LYS A 97 -26.22 -8.32 2.82
CA LYS A 97 -27.52 -8.94 3.16
C LYS A 97 -27.53 -9.48 4.58
#